data_AF-A0A9P0P9K8-F1
#
_entry.id   AF-A0A9P0P9K8-F1
#
_cell.length_a   1.000
_cell.length_b   1.000
_cell.length_c   1.000
_cell.angle_alpha   90.00
_cell.angle_beta   90.00
_cell.angle_gamma   90.00
#
_symmetry.space_group_name_H-M   'P 1'
#
loop_
_entity.id
_entity.type
_entity.pdbx_description
1 polymer ?
#
loop_
_entity_poly.entity_id
_entity_poly.type
_entity_poly.pdbx_seq_one_letter_code
_entity_poly.pdbx_strand_id
1 'polypeptide(L)'
;MLIVFAGGMVANGLLAEPILAPLKNTPQVLVASLVWYVVFYTPMDVGYKLAKFLPVKIIFSAMKEIYRCKKVYDGVTHAAKLYPNAYLIMIIIGTIKGNGAGFTRLFERLIRGVWTPTVIEFMQPSFYTKACLVASVIFILDKKTEVISAPHALVYFGIVIFFVYFKMSSIILGIHDPFVPFENLMCALFFGGIWDSLAKLFGRGQLKEGEVKDSKKTN
;
A
#
# COMPACT_ATOMS: atom_id res chain seq x y z
N MET A 1 -9.00 -7.29 14.51
CA MET A 1 -10.13 -6.82 13.67
C MET A 1 -9.81 -5.55 12.89
N LEU A 2 -9.30 -4.49 13.52
CA LEU A 2 -8.98 -3.22 12.83
C LEU A 2 -8.14 -3.40 11.56
N ILE A 3 -7.05 -4.17 11.60
CA ILE A 3 -6.18 -4.40 10.43
C ILE A 3 -6.90 -5.15 9.29
N VAL A 4 -7.78 -6.10 9.63
CA VAL A 4 -8.49 -6.96 8.65
C VAL A 4 -9.49 -6.13 7.84
N PHE A 5 -10.22 -5.25 8.53
CA PHE A 5 -11.27 -4.42 7.95
C PHE A 5 -10.84 -2.98 7.64
N ALA A 6 -9.58 -2.63 7.88
CA ALA A 6 -9.02 -1.28 7.76
C ALA A 6 -9.41 -0.55 6.47
N GLY A 7 -9.24 -1.20 5.31
CA GLY A 7 -9.59 -0.61 4.02
C GLY A 7 -11.05 -0.18 3.91
N GLY A 8 -11.97 -0.98 4.47
CA GLY A 8 -13.40 -0.62 4.51
C GLY A 8 -13.68 0.47 5.54
N MET A 9 -13.11 0.36 6.74
CA MET A 9 -13.35 1.32 7.83
C MET A 9 -12.87 2.74 7.45
N VAL A 10 -11.66 2.86 6.89
CA VAL A 10 -11.11 4.15 6.47
C VAL A 10 -11.86 4.70 5.27
N ALA A 11 -12.17 3.87 4.26
CA ALA A 11 -12.93 4.32 3.10
C ALA A 11 -14.33 4.82 3.49
N ASN A 12 -15.01 4.13 4.40
CA ASN A 12 -16.32 4.55 4.90
C ASN A 12 -16.23 5.87 5.67
N GLY A 13 -15.21 6.04 6.52
CA GLY A 13 -14.97 7.31 7.20
C GLY A 13 -14.80 8.49 6.24
N LEU A 14 -14.11 8.28 5.12
CA LEU A 14 -13.91 9.32 4.09
C LEU A 14 -15.16 9.59 3.24
N LEU A 15 -16.03 8.59 3.08
CA LEU A 15 -17.30 8.72 2.36
C LEU A 15 -18.46 9.15 3.28
N ALA A 16 -18.18 9.49 4.54
CA ALA A 16 -19.18 9.80 5.58
C ALA A 16 -20.21 8.68 5.82
N GLU A 17 -19.81 7.44 5.60
CA GLU A 17 -20.58 6.24 5.93
C GLU A 17 -20.18 5.71 7.32
N PRO A 18 -21.02 4.86 7.95
CA PRO A 18 -20.67 4.28 9.23
C PRO A 18 -19.34 3.50 9.17
N ILE A 19 -18.35 3.96 9.94
CA ILE A 19 -16.98 3.39 9.99
C ILE A 19 -17.01 1.90 10.36
N LEU A 20 -17.98 1.52 11.21
CA LEU A 20 -18.15 0.14 11.68
C LEU A 20 -18.99 -0.73 10.73
N ALA A 21 -19.47 -0.22 9.59
CA ALA A 21 -20.28 -1.00 8.66
C ALA A 21 -19.61 -2.33 8.20
N PRO A 22 -18.27 -2.42 8.01
CA PRO A 22 -17.63 -3.71 7.70
C PRO A 22 -17.85 -4.79 8.77
N LEU A 23 -18.10 -4.42 10.03
CA LEU A 23 -18.37 -5.35 11.13
C LEU A 23 -19.81 -5.89 11.13
N LYS A 24 -20.71 -5.31 10.34
CA LYS A 24 -22.08 -5.82 10.18
C LYS A 24 -22.11 -7.21 9.51
N ASN A 25 -21.06 -7.55 8.74
CA ASN A 25 -20.95 -8.85 8.08
C ASN A 25 -20.51 -9.95 9.05
N THR A 26 -21.46 -10.51 9.79
CA THR A 26 -21.23 -11.58 10.78
C THR A 26 -20.38 -12.73 10.25
N PRO A 27 -20.58 -13.26 9.02
CA PRO A 27 -19.75 -14.35 8.51
C PRO A 27 -18.26 -13.97 8.39
N GLN A 28 -17.98 -12.76 7.90
CA GLN A 28 -16.60 -12.28 7.74
C GLN A 28 -15.93 -12.02 9.10
N VAL A 29 -16.68 -11.47 10.05
CA VAL A 29 -16.19 -11.24 11.42
C VAL A 29 -15.91 -12.57 12.11
N LEU A 30 -16.80 -13.57 11.99
CA LEU A 30 -16.58 -14.90 12.54
C LEU A 30 -15.32 -15.54 11.97
N VAL A 31 -15.16 -15.54 10.65
CA VAL A 31 -13.95 -16.10 10.00
C VAL A 31 -12.69 -15.38 10.46
N ALA A 32 -12.71 -14.04 10.53
CA ALA A 32 -11.56 -13.27 11.00
C ALA A 32 -11.21 -13.59 12.46
N SER A 33 -12.21 -13.74 13.33
CA SER A 33 -12.03 -14.10 14.74
C SER A 33 -11.52 -15.52 14.91
N LEU A 34 -12.01 -16.48 14.11
CA LEU A 34 -11.50 -17.85 14.10
C LEU A 34 -10.04 -17.91 13.65
N VAL A 35 -9.68 -17.22 12.56
CA VAL A 35 -8.29 -17.16 12.09
C VAL A 35 -7.39 -16.51 13.15
N TRP A 36 -7.85 -15.43 13.78
CA TRP A 36 -7.12 -14.82 14.90
C TRP A 36 -6.93 -15.82 16.05
N TYR A 37 -7.98 -16.54 16.46
CA TYR A 37 -7.88 -17.54 17.52
C TYR A 37 -6.90 -18.66 17.16
N VAL A 38 -6.99 -19.19 15.94
CA VAL A 38 -6.12 -20.27 15.45
C VAL A 38 -4.65 -19.84 15.43
N VAL A 39 -4.35 -18.62 15.00
CA VAL A 39 -2.96 -18.13 14.90
C VAL A 39 -2.34 -17.89 16.29
N PHE A 40 -3.11 -17.46 17.29
CA PHE A 40 -2.56 -17.06 18.59
C PHE A 40 -2.71 -18.11 19.70
N TYR A 41 -3.72 -18.97 19.64
CA TYR A 41 -4.10 -19.84 20.77
C TYR A 41 -4.11 -21.35 20.42
N THR A 42 -3.65 -21.74 19.22
CA THR A 42 -3.51 -23.18 18.94
C THR A 42 -2.40 -23.82 19.79
N PRO A 43 -2.61 -25.04 20.32
CA PRO A 43 -1.59 -25.72 21.09
C PRO A 43 -0.35 -25.96 20.24
N MET A 44 0.83 -25.85 20.86
CA MET A 44 2.15 -25.98 20.20
C MET A 44 2.43 -24.98 19.07
N ASP A 45 1.62 -23.91 18.96
CA ASP A 45 1.77 -22.86 17.95
C ASP A 45 1.70 -23.38 16.51
N VAL A 46 0.93 -24.45 16.29
CA VAL A 46 0.81 -25.14 15.00
C VAL A 46 0.26 -24.22 13.93
N GLY A 47 -0.76 -23.41 14.26
CA GLY A 47 -1.39 -22.48 13.32
C GLY A 47 -0.39 -21.44 12.79
N TYR A 48 0.42 -20.86 13.67
CA TYR A 48 1.46 -19.91 13.29
C TYR A 48 2.57 -20.57 12.47
N LYS A 49 3.08 -21.73 12.89
CA LYS A 49 4.15 -22.46 12.20
C LYS A 49 3.72 -22.84 10.78
N LEU A 50 2.49 -23.34 10.60
CA LEU A 50 1.94 -23.69 9.29
C LEU A 50 1.78 -22.44 8.40
N ALA A 51 1.27 -21.33 8.95
CA ALA A 51 1.15 -20.07 8.21
C ALA A 51 2.52 -19.47 7.81
N LYS A 52 3.58 -19.76 8.57
CA LYS A 52 4.95 -19.32 8.29
C LYS A 52 5.67 -20.23 7.28
N PHE A 53 5.21 -21.46 7.10
CA PHE A 53 5.77 -22.39 6.12
C PHE A 53 5.72 -21.78 4.71
N LEU A 54 6.86 -21.73 4.04
CA LEU A 54 7.05 -20.92 2.84
C LEU A 54 6.05 -21.25 1.70
N PRO A 55 5.79 -22.53 1.35
CA PRO A 55 4.77 -22.88 0.35
C PRO A 55 3.37 -22.36 0.70
N VAL A 56 2.96 -22.49 1.96
CA VAL A 56 1.66 -22.03 2.45
C VAL A 56 1.58 -20.50 2.43
N LYS A 57 2.65 -19.83 2.88
CA LYS A 57 2.78 -18.37 2.86
C LYS A 57 2.68 -17.81 1.44
N ILE A 58 3.27 -18.50 0.45
CA ILE A 58 3.19 -18.12 -0.95
C ILE A 58 1.74 -18.14 -1.45
N ILE A 59 1.02 -19.24 -1.21
CA ILE A 59 -0.37 -19.40 -1.65
C ILE A 59 -1.25 -18.31 -1.03
N PHE A 60 -1.15 -18.11 0.30
CA PHE A 60 -1.92 -17.06 0.97
C PHE A 60 -1.54 -15.66 0.53
N SER A 61 -0.26 -15.41 0.21
CA SER A 61 0.18 -14.12 -0.32
C SER A 61 -0.39 -13.85 -1.70
N ALA A 62 -0.40 -14.83 -2.61
CA ALA A 62 -1.01 -14.69 -3.93
C ALA A 62 -2.52 -14.43 -3.82
N MET A 63 -3.25 -15.21 -3.01
CA MET A 63 -4.68 -15.00 -2.77
C MET A 63 -4.98 -13.62 -2.19
N LYS A 64 -4.14 -13.14 -1.28
CA LYS A 64 -4.27 -11.80 -0.69
C LYS A 64 -4.16 -10.70 -1.76
N GLU A 65 -3.25 -10.84 -2.73
CA GLU A 65 -3.09 -9.85 -3.80
C GLU A 65 -4.28 -9.83 -4.77
N ILE A 66 -4.84 -11.01 -5.10
CA ILE A 66 -6.10 -11.09 -5.87
C ILE A 66 -7.21 -10.32 -5.14
N TYR A 67 -7.34 -10.53 -3.83
CA TYR A 67 -8.36 -9.84 -3.03
C TYR A 67 -8.08 -8.34 -2.88
N ARG A 68 -6.80 -7.92 -2.85
CA ARG A 68 -6.42 -6.50 -2.85
C ARG A 68 -6.88 -5.83 -4.14
N CYS A 69 -6.61 -6.42 -5.30
CA CYS A 69 -7.05 -5.88 -6.59
C CYS A 69 -8.58 -5.73 -6.63
N LYS A 70 -9.31 -6.75 -6.15
CA LYS A 70 -10.77 -6.69 -5.99
C LYS A 70 -11.21 -5.50 -5.11
N LYS A 71 -10.58 -5.30 -3.95
CA LYS A 71 -10.91 -4.18 -3.05
C LYS A 71 -10.68 -2.82 -3.71
N VAL A 72 -9.62 -2.67 -4.51
CA VAL A 72 -9.35 -1.43 -5.24
C VAL A 72 -10.46 -1.18 -6.26
N TYR A 73 -10.79 -2.19 -7.07
CA TYR A 73 -11.87 -2.11 -8.07
C TYR A 73 -13.23 -1.78 -7.42
N ASP A 74 -13.58 -2.48 -6.34
CA ASP A 74 -14.82 -2.23 -5.58
C ASP A 74 -14.81 -0.84 -4.94
N GLY A 75 -13.64 -0.31 -4.56
CA GLY A 75 -13.46 1.05 -4.05
C GLY A 75 -13.73 2.12 -5.10
N VAL A 76 -13.06 2.01 -6.24
CA VAL A 76 -13.27 2.89 -7.39
C VAL A 76 -14.72 2.83 -7.85
N THR A 77 -15.29 1.63 -7.96
CA THR A 77 -16.67 1.45 -8.40
C THR A 77 -17.69 2.01 -7.44
N HIS A 78 -17.45 1.88 -6.13
CA HIS A 78 -18.29 2.47 -5.10
C HIS A 78 -18.25 4.00 -5.13
N ALA A 79 -17.04 4.58 -5.14
CA ALA A 79 -16.85 6.03 -5.24
C ALA A 79 -17.42 6.60 -6.54
N ALA A 80 -17.31 5.88 -7.65
CA ALA A 80 -17.86 6.28 -8.94
C ALA A 80 -19.40 6.33 -8.97
N LYS A 81 -20.08 5.55 -8.12
CA LYS A 81 -21.54 5.61 -7.97
C LYS A 81 -21.98 6.84 -7.17
N LEU A 82 -21.23 7.19 -6.12
CA LEU A 82 -21.53 8.33 -5.26
C LEU A 82 -21.15 9.66 -5.90
N TYR A 83 -19.97 9.73 -6.54
CA TYR A 83 -19.41 10.95 -7.10
C TYR A 83 -18.93 10.73 -8.54
N PRO A 84 -19.83 10.62 -9.53
CA PRO A 84 -19.50 10.16 -10.89
C PRO A 84 -18.51 11.03 -11.66
N ASN A 85 -18.34 12.31 -11.28
CA ASN A 85 -17.44 13.26 -11.95
C ASN A 85 -16.16 13.55 -11.14
N ALA A 86 -16.07 13.07 -9.89
CA ALA A 86 -14.95 13.37 -9.01
C ALA A 86 -13.87 12.30 -9.10
N TYR A 87 -13.05 12.35 -10.15
CA TYR A 87 -11.99 11.38 -10.40
C TYR A 87 -11.00 11.26 -9.23
N LEU A 88 -10.63 12.38 -8.61
CA LEU A 88 -9.70 12.39 -7.48
C LEU A 88 -10.23 11.57 -6.28
N ILE A 89 -11.51 11.69 -5.96
CA ILE A 89 -12.16 10.93 -4.88
C ILE A 89 -12.12 9.44 -5.19
N MET A 90 -12.38 9.05 -6.44
CA MET A 90 -12.30 7.66 -6.86
C MET A 90 -10.89 7.08 -6.68
N ILE A 91 -9.85 7.83 -7.06
CA ILE A 91 -8.45 7.40 -6.91
C ILE A 91 -8.11 7.19 -5.44
N ILE A 92 -8.46 8.17 -4.59
CA ILE A 92 -8.18 8.13 -3.16
C ILE A 92 -8.87 6.93 -2.50
N ILE A 93 -10.17 6.75 -2.76
CA ILE A 93 -10.94 5.65 -2.17
C ILE A 93 -10.47 4.28 -2.67
N GLY A 94 -10.15 4.15 -3.96
CA GLY A 94 -9.56 2.92 -4.52
C GLY A 94 -8.25 2.55 -3.84
N THR A 95 -7.34 3.53 -3.71
CA THR A 95 -6.03 3.35 -3.08
C THR A 95 -6.16 2.94 -1.61
N ILE A 96 -7.06 3.59 -0.87
CA ILE A 96 -7.30 3.33 0.55
C ILE A 96 -7.97 1.98 0.77
N LYS A 97 -8.92 1.55 -0.07
CA LYS A 97 -9.46 0.18 0.03
C LYS A 97 -8.39 -0.88 -0.25
N GLY A 98 -7.44 -0.60 -1.13
CA GLY A 98 -6.32 -1.50 -1.47
C GLY A 98 -5.26 -1.65 -0.36
N ASN A 99 -4.87 -0.54 0.28
CA ASN A 99 -3.84 -0.55 1.34
C ASN A 99 -4.24 0.15 2.65
N GLY A 100 -5.51 0.08 3.05
CA GLY A 100 -6.00 0.75 4.26
C GLY A 100 -5.32 0.28 5.55
N ALA A 101 -4.85 -0.98 5.59
CA ALA A 101 -4.08 -1.50 6.71
C ALA A 101 -2.80 -0.70 6.98
N GLY A 102 -2.13 -0.23 5.93
CA GLY A 102 -0.94 0.62 6.04
C GLY A 102 -1.28 1.97 6.68
N PHE A 103 -2.37 2.61 6.24
CA PHE A 103 -2.85 3.87 6.80
C PHE A 103 -3.32 3.74 8.26
N THR A 104 -4.00 2.64 8.62
CA THR A 104 -4.43 2.40 10.01
C THR A 104 -3.31 1.94 10.94
N ARG A 105 -2.13 1.60 10.41
CA ARG A 105 -1.04 1.02 11.20
C ARG A 105 -0.51 1.98 12.26
N LEU A 106 -0.53 3.29 11.98
CA LEU A 106 -0.17 4.32 12.96
C LEU A 106 -1.13 4.29 14.17
N PHE A 107 -2.44 4.27 13.90
CA PHE A 107 -3.47 4.17 14.93
C PHE A 107 -3.38 2.86 15.71
N GLU A 108 -3.14 1.74 15.01
CA GLU A 108 -2.94 0.43 15.66
C GLU A 108 -1.77 0.45 16.65
N ARG A 109 -0.63 1.06 16.26
CA ARG A 109 0.55 1.19 17.13
C ARG A 109 0.25 2.09 18.33
N LEU A 110 -0.45 3.21 18.11
CA LEU A 110 -0.89 4.11 19.18
C LEU A 110 -1.77 3.39 20.20
N ILE A 111 -2.74 2.58 19.75
CA ILE A 111 -3.61 1.77 20.64
C ILE A 111 -2.79 0.77 21.47
N ARG A 112 -1.69 0.24 20.91
CA ARG A 112 -0.75 -0.63 21.63
C ARG A 112 0.24 0.13 22.52
N GLY A 113 0.14 1.46 22.62
CA GLY A 113 1.04 2.30 23.40
C GLY A 113 2.42 2.53 22.77
N VAL A 114 2.59 2.27 21.48
CA VAL A 114 3.86 2.45 20.76
C VAL A 114 3.71 3.57 19.74
N TRP A 115 4.57 4.59 19.82
CA TRP A 115 4.60 5.69 18.85
C TRP A 115 5.83 5.60 17.94
N THR A 116 5.61 5.47 16.64
CA THR A 116 6.68 5.44 15.61
C THR A 116 6.25 6.28 14.40
N PRO A 117 6.46 7.61 14.45
CA PRO A 117 5.96 8.55 13.45
C PRO A 117 6.78 8.53 12.15
N THR A 118 7.93 7.86 12.14
CA THR A 118 8.85 7.79 11.00
C THR A 118 8.33 6.92 9.86
N VAL A 119 7.36 6.03 10.12
CA VAL A 119 6.86 5.06 9.13
C VAL A 119 5.38 5.28 8.88
N ILE A 120 5.04 6.46 8.33
CA ILE A 120 3.69 6.82 7.92
C ILE A 120 3.59 6.67 6.40
N GLU A 121 2.57 5.96 5.92
CA GLU A 121 2.35 5.69 4.48
C GLU A 121 2.18 6.97 3.63
N PHE A 122 1.79 8.09 4.23
CA PHE A 122 1.77 9.39 3.55
C PHE A 122 3.16 9.96 3.28
N MET A 123 4.12 9.72 4.19
CA MET A 123 5.48 10.26 4.08
C MET A 123 6.38 9.34 3.27
N GLN A 124 6.26 8.03 3.48
CA GLN A 124 7.01 7.00 2.78
C GLN A 124 6.04 5.93 2.26
N PRO A 125 5.45 6.13 1.08
CA PRO A 125 4.48 5.19 0.52
C PRO A 125 5.16 3.88 0.15
N SER A 126 4.64 2.78 0.67
CA SER A 126 5.11 1.44 0.31
C SER A 126 4.79 1.09 -1.15
N PHE A 127 5.50 0.10 -1.73
CA PHE A 127 5.14 -0.49 -3.04
C PHE A 127 3.64 -0.73 -3.19
N TYR A 128 2.98 -1.23 -2.14
CA TYR A 128 1.56 -1.57 -2.19
C TYR A 128 0.68 -0.33 -2.33
N THR A 129 1.00 0.78 -1.67
CA THR A 129 0.28 2.04 -1.83
C THR A 129 0.46 2.58 -3.25
N LYS A 130 1.70 2.58 -3.76
CA LYS A 130 2.02 3.02 -5.14
C LYS A 130 1.29 2.17 -6.18
N ALA A 131 1.33 0.85 -6.05
CA ALA A 131 0.64 -0.08 -6.95
C ALA A 131 -0.88 0.09 -6.89
N CYS A 132 -1.47 0.29 -5.71
CA CYS A 132 -2.91 0.54 -5.57
C CYS A 132 -3.32 1.90 -6.18
N LEU A 133 -2.47 2.91 -6.10
CA LEU A 133 -2.69 4.21 -6.73
C LEU A 133 -2.73 4.07 -8.25
N VAL A 134 -1.70 3.44 -8.84
CA VAL A 134 -1.64 3.18 -10.29
C VAL A 134 -2.83 2.33 -10.74
N ALA A 135 -3.16 1.25 -10.02
CA ALA A 135 -4.32 0.41 -10.31
C ALA A 135 -5.63 1.21 -10.26
N SER A 136 -5.79 2.11 -9.29
CA SER A 136 -6.98 2.97 -9.18
C SER A 136 -7.11 3.91 -10.37
N VAL A 137 -6.01 4.48 -10.84
CA VAL A 137 -5.98 5.33 -12.05
C VAL A 137 -6.39 4.51 -13.27
N ILE A 138 -5.81 3.31 -13.46
CA ILE A 138 -6.14 2.44 -14.60
C ILE A 138 -7.63 2.05 -14.57
N PHE A 139 -8.18 1.67 -13.41
CA PHE A 139 -9.61 1.33 -13.31
C PHE A 139 -10.54 2.50 -13.59
N ILE A 140 -10.14 3.73 -13.28
CA ILE A 140 -10.92 4.91 -13.63
C ILE A 140 -10.85 5.16 -15.12
N LEU A 141 -9.66 5.08 -15.71
CA LEU A 141 -9.47 5.24 -17.15
C LEU A 141 -10.30 4.22 -17.91
N ASP A 142 -10.21 2.95 -17.54
CA ASP A 142 -11.00 1.86 -18.11
C ASP A 142 -12.52 2.11 -18.00
N LYS A 143 -12.99 2.69 -16.90
CA LYS A 143 -14.43 2.88 -16.64
C LYS A 143 -15.03 4.15 -17.25
N LYS A 144 -14.24 5.21 -17.41
CA LYS A 144 -14.75 6.56 -17.75
C LYS A 144 -14.25 7.08 -19.09
N THR A 145 -13.18 6.49 -19.62
CA THR A 145 -12.59 6.88 -20.89
C THR A 145 -12.47 5.67 -21.79
N GLU A 146 -13.05 5.71 -22.99
CA GLU A 146 -12.88 4.66 -24.01
C GLU A 146 -11.45 4.58 -24.59
N VAL A 147 -10.49 5.29 -23.99
CA VAL A 147 -9.08 5.32 -24.36
C VAL A 147 -8.47 3.91 -24.30
N ILE A 148 -8.99 3.05 -23.41
CA ILE A 148 -8.62 1.63 -23.36
C ILE A 148 -9.71 0.83 -24.09
N SER A 149 -9.49 0.49 -25.37
CA SER A 149 -10.41 -0.37 -26.13
C SER A 149 -10.32 -1.86 -25.75
N ALA A 150 -9.70 -2.20 -24.62
CA ALA A 150 -9.57 -3.56 -24.15
C ALA A 150 -10.78 -3.98 -23.28
N PRO A 151 -11.17 -5.26 -23.27
CA PRO A 151 -12.24 -5.73 -22.38
C PRO A 151 -11.89 -5.50 -20.91
N HIS A 152 -12.82 -4.96 -20.12
CA HIS A 152 -12.64 -4.71 -18.68
C HIS A 152 -12.09 -5.92 -17.90
N ALA A 153 -12.53 -7.13 -18.28
CA ALA A 153 -12.05 -8.37 -17.68
C ALA A 153 -10.56 -8.61 -17.93
N LEU A 154 -10.05 -8.26 -19.11
CA LEU A 154 -8.64 -8.39 -19.48
C LEU A 154 -7.77 -7.38 -18.75
N VAL A 155 -8.24 -6.13 -18.63
CA VAL A 155 -7.56 -5.08 -17.85
C VAL A 155 -7.47 -5.49 -16.38
N TYR A 156 -8.58 -5.93 -15.78
CA TYR A 156 -8.61 -6.43 -14.42
C TYR A 156 -7.66 -7.61 -14.22
N PHE A 157 -7.68 -8.59 -15.14
CA PHE A 157 -6.80 -9.75 -15.09
C PHE A 157 -5.31 -9.36 -15.18
N GLY A 158 -4.95 -8.43 -16.06
CA GLY A 158 -3.59 -7.91 -16.18
C GLY A 158 -3.09 -7.26 -14.88
N ILE A 159 -3.95 -6.47 -14.23
CA ILE A 159 -3.61 -5.84 -12.94
C ILE A 159 -3.45 -6.91 -11.84
N VAL A 160 -4.30 -7.94 -11.81
CA VAL A 160 -4.16 -9.06 -10.85
C VAL A 160 -2.83 -9.77 -11.04
N ILE A 161 -2.46 -10.11 -12.29
CA ILE A 161 -1.16 -10.74 -12.59
C ILE A 161 -0.03 -9.84 -12.11
N PHE A 162 -0.10 -8.53 -12.35
CA PHE A 162 0.90 -7.58 -11.90
C PHE A 162 1.06 -7.61 -10.37
N PHE A 163 -0.03 -7.53 -9.60
CA PHE A 163 0.04 -7.59 -8.14
C PHE A 163 0.63 -8.92 -7.63
N VAL A 164 0.17 -10.04 -8.17
CA VAL A 164 0.67 -11.38 -7.79
C VAL A 164 2.15 -11.50 -8.14
N TYR A 165 2.55 -11.12 -9.35
CA TYR A 165 3.93 -11.17 -9.82
C TYR A 165 4.87 -10.43 -8.89
N PHE A 166 4.60 -9.16 -8.58
CA PHE A 166 5.49 -8.39 -7.70
C PHE A 166 5.49 -8.90 -6.27
N LYS A 167 4.36 -9.42 -5.77
CA LYS A 167 4.32 -10.03 -4.45
C LYS A 167 5.17 -11.30 -4.39
N MET A 168 5.09 -12.14 -5.42
CA MET A 168 5.88 -13.36 -5.54
C MET A 168 7.38 -13.03 -5.65
N SER A 169 7.73 -12.08 -6.51
CA SER A 169 9.10 -11.58 -6.65
C SER A 169 9.65 -11.02 -5.34
N SER A 170 8.85 -10.28 -4.57
CA SER A 170 9.27 -9.76 -3.26
C SER A 170 9.54 -10.86 -2.24
N ILE A 171 8.77 -11.95 -2.26
CA ILE A 171 8.96 -13.08 -1.31
C ILE A 171 10.14 -13.96 -1.71
N ILE A 172 10.31 -14.23 -3.01
CA ILE A 172 11.31 -15.17 -3.53
C ILE A 172 12.67 -14.49 -3.73
N LEU A 173 12.69 -13.30 -4.31
CA LEU A 173 13.92 -12.58 -4.68
C LEU A 173 14.32 -11.53 -3.62
N GLY A 174 13.48 -11.25 -2.63
CA GLY A 174 13.75 -10.25 -1.59
C GLY A 174 13.73 -8.80 -2.09
N ILE A 175 13.29 -8.55 -3.33
CA ILE A 175 13.22 -7.20 -3.91
C ILE A 175 12.01 -6.49 -3.29
N HIS A 176 12.27 -5.44 -2.51
CA HIS A 176 11.25 -4.76 -1.72
C HIS A 176 10.44 -3.72 -2.51
N ASP A 177 11.07 -2.94 -3.39
CA ASP A 177 10.39 -1.87 -4.13
C ASP A 177 10.92 -1.73 -5.59
N PRO A 178 10.18 -2.22 -6.60
CA PRO A 178 10.56 -2.12 -8.02
C PRO A 178 10.39 -0.71 -8.62
N PHE A 179 9.67 0.19 -7.94
CA PHE A 179 9.43 1.57 -8.41
C PHE A 179 10.56 2.54 -8.08
N VAL A 180 11.47 2.20 -7.17
CA VAL A 180 12.61 3.06 -6.77
C VAL A 180 13.45 3.56 -7.95
N PRO A 181 13.87 2.72 -8.92
CA PRO A 181 14.64 3.23 -10.07
C PRO A 181 13.86 4.24 -10.92
N PHE A 182 12.55 4.01 -11.11
CA PHE A 182 11.69 4.94 -11.85
C PHE A 182 11.50 6.26 -11.10
N GLU A 183 11.30 6.21 -9.79
CA GLU A 183 11.18 7.39 -8.93
C GLU A 183 12.46 8.21 -8.93
N ASN A 184 13.62 7.55 -8.80
CA ASN A 184 14.92 8.21 -8.87
C ASN A 184 15.15 8.88 -10.23
N LEU A 185 14.73 8.24 -11.33
CA LEU A 185 14.81 8.82 -12.67
C LEU A 185 13.91 10.06 -12.80
N MET A 186 12.67 9.98 -12.32
CA MET A 186 11.74 11.12 -12.31
C MET A 186 12.23 12.27 -11.43
N CYS A 187 12.78 11.96 -10.25
CA CYS A 187 13.42 12.94 -9.38
C CYS A 187 14.63 13.59 -10.07
N ALA A 188 15.44 12.81 -10.78
CA ALA A 188 16.55 13.34 -11.55
C ALA A 188 16.08 14.28 -12.68
N LEU A 189 15.03 13.89 -13.40
CA LEU A 189 14.48 14.65 -14.53
C LEU A 189 13.76 15.94 -14.12
N PHE A 190 12.88 15.89 -13.13
CA PHE A 190 11.96 16.99 -12.80
C PHE A 190 12.38 17.81 -11.59
N PHE A 191 13.04 17.19 -10.61
CA PHE A 191 13.41 17.85 -9.35
C PHE A 191 14.89 18.20 -9.27
N GLY A 192 15.56 18.28 -10.42
CA GLY A 192 16.89 18.86 -10.54
C GLY A 192 18.05 17.92 -10.23
N GLY A 193 17.85 16.60 -10.10
CA GLY A 193 18.97 15.67 -9.93
C GLY A 193 19.94 15.63 -11.13
N ILE A 194 19.45 15.92 -12.35
CA ILE A 194 20.31 16.16 -13.52
C ILE A 194 21.09 17.46 -13.37
N TRP A 195 20.48 18.53 -12.87
CA TRP A 195 21.14 19.83 -12.63
C TRP A 195 22.19 19.73 -11.52
N ASP A 196 21.91 18.97 -10.47
CA ASP A 196 22.80 18.72 -9.34
C ASP A 196 23.96 17.77 -9.70
N SER A 197 23.70 16.80 -10.59
CA SER A 197 24.73 15.93 -11.17
C SER A 197 25.59 16.67 -12.19
N LEU A 198 24.99 17.57 -13.00
CA LEU A 198 25.73 18.48 -13.89
C LEU A 198 26.56 19.48 -13.09
N ALA A 199 26.05 20.05 -11.99
CA ALA A 199 26.78 20.98 -11.14
C ALA A 199 28.01 20.32 -10.49
N LYS A 200 27.90 19.03 -10.11
CA LYS A 200 29.02 18.21 -9.64
C LYS A 200 30.04 17.90 -10.74
N LEU A 201 29.59 17.65 -11.97
CA LEU A 201 30.46 17.40 -13.14
C LEU A 201 31.14 18.67 -13.69
N PHE A 202 30.48 19.82 -13.60
CA PHE A 202 30.99 21.13 -14.02
C PHE A 202 31.81 21.86 -12.93
N GLY A 203 32.13 21.20 -11.81
CA GLY A 203 33.13 21.69 -10.86
C GLY A 203 32.73 22.92 -10.03
N ARG A 204 31.44 23.20 -9.83
CA ARG A 204 30.98 24.19 -8.84
C ARG A 204 30.47 23.48 -7.60
N GLY A 205 31.39 22.98 -6.77
CA GLY A 205 31.01 22.32 -5.53
C GLY A 205 32.14 21.73 -4.68
N GLN A 206 33.37 22.25 -4.75
CA GLN A 206 34.31 22.12 -3.63
C GLN A 206 34.35 23.45 -2.87
N LEU A 207 33.36 23.69 -2.00
CA LEU A 207 33.51 24.64 -0.91
C LEU A 207 32.88 24.05 0.35
N LYS A 208 33.78 23.44 1.14
CA LYS A 208 33.81 23.26 2.61
C LYS A 208 32.50 22.94 3.34
N GLU A 209 32.42 21.72 3.86
CA GLU A 209 32.00 21.52 5.25
C GLU A 209 32.67 20.25 5.80
N GLY A 210 33.84 20.47 6.37
CA GLY A 210 34.60 19.48 7.12
C GLY A 210 35.50 20.26 8.06
N GLU A 211 34.95 20.74 9.18
CA GLU A 211 35.66 21.12 10.41
C GLU A 211 34.66 21.69 11.45
N VAL A 212 33.98 20.82 12.19
CA VAL A 212 33.82 20.96 13.66
C VAL A 212 33.65 19.54 14.22
N LYS A 213 34.76 18.85 14.47
CA LYS A 213 34.84 17.83 15.53
C LYS A 213 35.51 18.48 16.73
N ASP A 214 34.89 18.30 17.89
CA ASP A 214 35.47 18.43 19.23
C ASP A 214 36.06 19.78 19.66
N SER A 215 35.24 20.57 20.35
CA SER A 215 35.68 21.31 21.55
C SER A 215 34.48 21.92 22.29
N LYS A 216 33.95 21.17 23.27
CA LYS A 216 33.75 21.62 24.67
C LYS A 216 32.97 20.57 25.49
N LYS A 217 33.72 19.85 26.33
CA LYS A 217 33.25 19.42 27.66
C LYS A 217 33.08 20.66 28.56
N THR A 218 32.38 20.48 29.69
CA THR A 218 32.12 21.40 30.83
C THR A 218 31.15 22.56 30.55
N ASN A 219 30.04 22.76 31.26
CA ASN A 219 29.69 22.45 32.66
C ASN A 219 28.36 21.71 32.81
#